data_AF-A0A1W1BZ90-F1
#
_entry.id   AF-A0A1W1BZ90-F1
#
_cell.length_a   1.000
_cell.length_b   1.000
_cell.length_c   1.000
_cell.angle_alpha   90.00
_cell.angle_beta   90.00
_cell.angle_gamma   90.00
#
_symmetry.space_group_name_H-M   'P 1'
#
loop_
_entity.id
_entity.type
_entity.pdbx_description
1 polymer ?
#
loop_
_entity_poly.entity_id
_entity_poly.type
_entity_poly.pdbx_seq_one_letter_code
_entity_poly.pdbx_strand_id
1 'polypeptide(L)'
;MLSYRKNIIIWILILTLFSTGCSNKHKVSNKRRTTVDKNNVEYKIGTSDGCKTAKGTYTKDHAKFRVDLDYHEGWFNGREKCQIAIW
;
A
#
# COMPACT_ATOMS: atom_id res chain seq x y z
N MET A 1 -27.57 -29.17 -41.08
CA MET A 1 -27.71 -28.82 -39.64
C MET A 1 -26.50 -29.22 -38.76
N LEU A 2 -25.28 -29.42 -39.31
CA LEU A 2 -24.08 -29.80 -38.53
C LEU A 2 -23.10 -28.63 -38.28
N SER A 3 -23.30 -27.48 -38.93
CA SER A 3 -22.41 -26.31 -38.78
C SER A 3 -22.72 -25.47 -37.52
N TYR A 4 -23.97 -25.43 -37.09
CA TYR A 4 -24.42 -24.64 -35.92
C TYR A 4 -23.92 -25.21 -34.57
N ARG A 5 -23.70 -26.53 -34.50
CA ARG A 5 -23.25 -27.22 -33.27
C ARG A 5 -21.80 -26.89 -32.87
N LYS A 6 -20.92 -26.59 -33.84
CA LYS A 6 -19.51 -26.23 -33.56
C LYS A 6 -19.38 -24.82 -32.96
N ASN A 7 -20.25 -23.90 -33.35
CA ASN A 7 -20.24 -22.52 -32.84
C ASN A 7 -20.72 -22.44 -31.38
N ILE A 8 -21.65 -23.29 -30.95
CA ILE A 8 -22.13 -23.33 -29.55
C ILE A 8 -21.02 -23.68 -28.56
N ILE A 9 -20.13 -24.62 -28.91
CA ILE A 9 -19.03 -25.04 -28.03
C ILE A 9 -18.03 -23.88 -27.82
N ILE A 10 -17.78 -23.09 -28.86
CA ILE A 10 -16.92 -21.91 -28.79
C ILE A 10 -17.53 -20.85 -27.85
N TRP A 11 -18.84 -20.62 -27.93
CA TRP A 11 -19.52 -19.68 -27.03
C TRP A 11 -19.51 -20.11 -25.56
N ILE A 12 -19.61 -21.41 -25.27
CA ILE A 12 -19.55 -21.93 -23.89
C ILE A 12 -18.14 -21.75 -23.30
N LEU A 13 -17.08 -21.98 -24.08
CA LEU A 13 -15.71 -21.78 -23.62
C LEU A 13 -15.40 -20.30 -23.31
N ILE A 14 -15.94 -19.37 -24.10
CA ILE A 14 -15.77 -17.93 -23.87
C ILE A 14 -16.48 -17.50 -22.57
N LEU A 15 -17.65 -18.05 -22.26
CA LEU A 15 -18.39 -17.72 -21.05
C LEU A 15 -17.67 -18.15 -19.76
N THR A 16 -16.91 -19.25 -19.80
CA THR A 16 -16.20 -19.77 -18.62
C THR A 16 -14.98 -18.93 -18.21
N LEU A 17 -14.43 -18.10 -19.10
CA LEU A 17 -13.28 -17.23 -18.83
C LEU A 17 -13.63 -15.93 -18.08
N PHE A 18 -14.91 -15.60 -17.92
CA PHE A 18 -15.36 -14.37 -17.23
C PHE A 18 -15.61 -14.55 -15.73
N SER A 19 -15.46 -15.75 -15.18
CA SER A 19 -15.70 -16.02 -13.75
C SER A 19 -14.43 -15.88 -12.90
N THR A 20 -13.71 -14.76 -13.00
CA THR A 20 -12.71 -14.38 -11.99
C THR A 20 -13.43 -13.94 -10.72
N GLY A 21 -13.64 -14.88 -9.80
CA GLY A 21 -14.20 -14.60 -8.48
C GLY A 21 -13.28 -13.71 -7.64
N CYS A 22 -13.76 -12.54 -7.24
CA CYS A 22 -13.09 -11.72 -6.24
C CYS A 22 -13.27 -12.35 -4.85
N SER A 23 -12.17 -12.76 -4.22
CA SER A 23 -12.18 -13.13 -2.80
C SER A 23 -12.36 -11.88 -1.93
N ASN A 24 -13.48 -11.79 -1.19
CA ASN A 24 -13.67 -10.77 -0.17
C ASN A 24 -12.62 -10.94 0.93
N LYS A 25 -11.67 -10.00 1.02
CA LYS A 25 -10.77 -9.93 2.18
C LYS A 25 -11.61 -9.59 3.41
N HIS A 26 -11.67 -10.50 4.38
CA HIS A 26 -12.13 -10.18 5.73
C HIS A 26 -11.38 -8.94 6.22
N LYS A 27 -12.09 -7.82 6.39
CA LYS A 27 -11.54 -6.66 7.09
C LYS A 27 -11.41 -7.06 8.56
N VAL A 28 -10.25 -7.55 8.95
CA VAL A 28 -9.83 -7.54 10.34
C VAL A 28 -9.89 -6.08 10.77
N SER A 29 -10.93 -5.71 11.51
CA SER A 29 -11.04 -4.42 12.17
C SER A 29 -10.07 -4.41 13.36
N ASN A 30 -8.77 -4.52 13.08
CA ASN A 30 -7.80 -3.96 13.98
C ASN A 30 -8.13 -2.47 13.99
N LYS A 31 -8.55 -1.95 15.15
CA LYS A 31 -8.93 -0.57 15.38
C LYS A 31 -7.67 0.27 15.14
N ARG A 32 -7.36 0.49 13.86
CA ARG A 32 -6.23 1.28 13.40
C ARG A 32 -6.46 2.63 14.04
N ARG A 33 -5.55 3.04 14.93
CA ARG A 33 -5.53 4.40 15.44
C ARG A 33 -5.67 5.31 14.22
N THR A 34 -6.73 6.10 14.13
CA THR A 34 -6.98 6.97 12.98
C THR A 34 -6.27 8.31 13.14
N THR A 35 -5.70 8.56 14.32
CA THR A 35 -5.03 9.80 14.68
C THR A 35 -3.55 9.55 14.87
N VAL A 36 -2.74 10.37 14.21
CA VAL A 36 -1.28 10.40 14.36
C VAL A 36 -0.92 11.23 15.58
N ASP A 37 -0.10 10.68 16.47
CA ASP A 37 0.46 11.42 17.59
C ASP A 37 1.88 11.90 17.27
N LYS A 38 2.04 13.20 17.03
CA LYS A 38 3.33 13.82 16.72
C LYS A 38 4.33 13.74 17.89
N ASN A 39 3.85 13.52 19.11
CA ASN A 39 4.70 13.37 20.29
C ASN A 39 5.16 11.93 20.50
N ASN A 40 4.55 10.96 19.82
CA ASN A 40 4.94 9.55 19.86
C ASN A 40 6.41 9.41 19.43
N VAL A 41 7.14 8.54 20.15
CA VAL A 41 8.52 8.17 19.85
C VAL A 41 8.65 7.67 18.41
N GLU A 42 7.73 6.83 17.95
CA GLU A 42 7.76 6.24 16.61
C GLU A 42 7.58 7.30 15.51
N TYR A 43 6.74 8.32 15.75
CA TYR A 43 6.62 9.47 14.84
C TYR A 43 7.94 10.24 14.72
N LYS A 44 8.65 10.44 15.84
CA LYS A 44 9.94 11.14 15.86
C LYS A 44 11.04 10.32 15.17
N ILE A 45 11.09 9.01 15.40
CA ILE A 45 12.03 8.09 14.72
C ILE A 45 11.75 8.13 13.22
N GLY A 46 10.48 7.95 12.81
CA GLY A 46 10.07 8.03 11.41
C GLY A 46 10.50 9.37 10.79
N THR A 47 10.24 10.49 11.46
CA THR A 47 10.65 11.83 10.99
C THR A 47 12.16 11.94 10.78
N SER A 48 12.97 11.45 11.72
CA SER A 48 14.43 11.43 11.59
C SER A 48 14.87 10.59 10.38
N ASP A 49 14.30 9.40 10.21
CA ASP A 49 14.66 8.49 9.11
C ASP A 49 14.23 9.01 7.74
N GLY A 50 13.05 9.62 7.67
CA GLY A 50 12.57 10.33 6.48
C GLY A 50 13.51 11.46 6.09
N CYS A 51 14.00 12.21 7.09
CA CYS A 51 14.93 13.32 6.87
C CYS A 51 16.29 12.86 6.33
N LYS A 52 16.88 11.79 6.90
CA LYS A 52 18.11 11.17 6.38
C LYS A 52 17.90 10.70 4.93
N THR A 53 16.73 10.12 4.65
CA THR A 53 16.37 9.67 3.32
C THR A 53 16.29 10.82 2.31
N ALA A 54 15.71 11.96 2.70
CA ALA A 54 15.67 13.15 1.86
C ALA A 54 17.07 13.70 1.55
N LYS A 55 18.02 13.55 2.47
CA LYS A 55 19.43 13.91 2.30
C LYS A 55 20.26 12.86 1.54
N GLY A 56 19.62 11.81 1.00
CA GLY A 56 20.25 10.78 0.18
C GLY A 56 20.66 9.50 0.92
N THR A 57 20.49 9.43 2.24
CA THR A 57 20.76 8.21 3.02
C THR A 57 19.45 7.49 3.36
N TYR A 58 19.10 6.46 2.59
CA TYR A 58 17.84 5.74 2.79
C TYR A 58 17.85 4.94 4.11
N THR A 59 17.03 5.33 5.08
CA THR A 59 16.99 4.70 6.42
C THR A 59 15.60 4.27 6.87
N LYS A 60 14.76 3.77 5.95
CA LYS A 60 13.41 3.33 6.29
C LYS A 60 13.40 1.96 6.99
N ASP A 61 12.83 1.89 8.18
CA ASP A 61 12.47 0.62 8.83
C ASP A 61 11.21 0.05 8.18
N HIS A 62 11.39 -0.98 7.36
CA HIS A 62 10.29 -1.62 6.62
C HIS A 62 9.26 -2.29 7.52
N ALA A 63 9.65 -2.82 8.67
CA ALA A 63 8.73 -3.49 9.58
C ALA A 63 7.83 -2.45 10.23
N LYS A 64 8.41 -1.40 10.81
CA LYS A 64 7.67 -0.29 11.43
C LYS A 64 6.81 0.45 10.44
N PHE A 65 7.34 0.75 9.25
CA PHE A 65 6.59 1.42 8.18
C PHE A 65 5.30 0.70 7.78
N ARG A 66 5.24 -0.63 7.94
CA ARG A 66 4.06 -1.42 7.59
C ARG A 66 3.01 -1.47 8.70
N VAL A 67 3.43 -1.46 9.97
CA VAL A 67 2.57 -1.80 11.11
C VAL A 67 2.29 -0.62 12.05
N ASP A 68 3.17 0.37 12.08
CA ASP A 68 3.08 1.54 12.96
C ASP A 68 2.71 2.79 12.14
N LEU A 69 1.51 3.31 12.39
CA LEU A 69 1.02 4.51 11.69
C LEU A 69 1.84 5.75 12.03
N ASP A 70 2.28 5.89 13.29
CA ASP A 70 3.02 7.04 13.74
C ASP A 70 4.40 7.08 13.06
N TYR A 71 5.09 5.93 12.95
CA TYR A 71 6.32 5.80 12.17
C TYR A 71 6.11 6.12 10.68
N HIS A 72 5.07 5.53 10.07
CA HIS A 72 4.75 5.75 8.65
C HIS A 72 4.57 7.23 8.32
N GLU A 73 3.72 7.91 9.08
CA GLU A 73 3.41 9.34 8.90
C GLU A 73 4.59 10.24 9.27
N GLY A 74 5.35 9.86 10.30
CA GLY A 74 6.61 10.49 10.65
C GLY A 74 7.59 10.45 9.48
N TRP A 75 7.78 9.29 8.85
CA TRP A 75 8.71 9.10 7.74
C TRP A 75 8.40 10.00 6.54
N PHE A 76 7.13 10.10 6.14
CA PHE A 76 6.74 11.02 5.07
C PHE A 76 6.97 12.48 5.44
N ASN A 77 6.52 12.90 6.62
CA ASN A 77 6.73 14.26 7.12
C ASN A 77 8.22 14.65 7.18
N GLY A 78 9.08 13.73 7.63
CA GLY A 78 10.53 13.93 7.65
C GLY A 78 11.11 14.09 6.25
N ARG A 79 10.66 13.26 5.30
CA ARG A 79 11.14 13.29 3.92
C ARG A 79 10.75 14.59 3.21
N GLU A 80 9.51 15.04 3.39
CA GLU A 80 9.00 16.30 2.83
C GLU A 80 9.72 17.51 3.41
N LYS A 81 9.84 17.62 4.74
CA LYS A 81 10.44 18.79 5.40
C LYS A 81 11.94 18.94 5.16
N CYS A 82 12.64 17.83 5.01
CA CYS A 82 14.09 17.84 4.82
C CYS A 82 14.52 17.73 3.35
N GLN A 83 13.57 17.76 2.40
CA GLN A 83 13.96 17.98 1.01
C GLN A 83 14.64 19.34 0.92
N ILE A 84 15.94 19.31 0.60
CA ILE A 84 16.66 20.53 0.23
C ILE A 84 15.99 21.00 -1.06
N ALA A 85 15.45 22.21 -1.05
CA ALA A 85 14.98 22.85 -2.27
C ALA A 85 16.20 23.05 -3.17
N ILE A 86 16.37 22.18 -4.16
CA ILE A 86 17.34 22.37 -5.22
C ILE A 86 16.69 23.37 -6.18
N TRP A 87 17.02 24.66 -6.01
CA TRP A 87 16.76 25.72 -6.99
C TRP A 87 18.06 25.99 -7.76
#